data_AF-A0A1F5DSY8-F1
#
_entry.id   AF-A0A1F5DSY8-F1
#
_cell.length_a   1.000
_cell.length_b   1.000
_cell.length_c   1.000
_cell.angle_alpha   90.00
_cell.angle_beta   90.00
_cell.angle_gamma   90.00
#
_symmetry.space_group_name_H-M   'P 1'
#
loop_
_entity.id
_entity.type
_entity.pdbx_description
1 polymer ?
#
loop_
_entity_poly.entity_id
_entity_poly.type
_entity_poly.pdbx_seq_one_letter_code
_entity_poly.pdbx_strand_id
1 'polypeptide(L)'
;MSQLPPNVQERIARLQQLQNTMQQLLAQKQRLDAEKDETERALKTLEETPEGAKIYKSVGAVLVEKEKGTVVKELTERKDFLEMREKVLEKQEEKTKEKLQGLQDTLQKELGLPQQKN
;
A
#
# COMPACT_ATOMS: atom_id res chain seq x y z
N MET A 1 32.81 -24.22 -10.90
CA MET A 1 32.05 -23.10 -10.30
C MET A 1 32.02 -23.34 -8.81
N SER A 2 32.76 -22.56 -8.02
CA SER A 2 32.78 -22.70 -6.56
C SER A 2 31.37 -22.41 -6.01
N GLN A 3 30.79 -23.38 -5.31
CA GLN A 3 29.52 -23.19 -4.62
C GLN A 3 29.67 -22.07 -3.58
N LEU A 4 28.71 -21.16 -3.54
CA LEU A 4 28.69 -20.09 -2.54
C LEU A 4 28.63 -20.71 -1.13
N PRO A 5 29.22 -20.07 -0.10
CA PRO A 5 29.09 -20.51 1.28
C PRO A 5 27.60 -20.65 1.69
N PRO A 6 27.22 -21.67 2.48
CA PRO A 6 25.82 -21.90 2.85
C PRO A 6 25.11 -20.70 3.48
N ASN A 7 25.83 -19.93 4.33
CA ASN A 7 25.33 -18.69 4.94
C ASN A 7 25.01 -17.60 3.90
N VAL A 8 25.82 -17.50 2.84
CA VAL A 8 25.59 -16.54 1.75
C VAL A 8 24.36 -16.95 0.93
N GLN A 9 24.18 -18.26 0.69
CA GLN A 9 22.99 -18.79 0.00
C GLN A 9 21.70 -18.49 0.79
N GLU A 10 21.71 -18.70 2.11
CA GLU A 10 20.57 -18.39 2.98
C GLU A 10 20.23 -16.89 2.96
N ARG A 11 21.25 -16.02 3.04
CA ARG A 11 21.06 -14.57 2.94
C ARG A 11 20.48 -14.14 1.59
N ILE A 12 20.91 -14.76 0.48
CA ILE A 12 20.34 -14.50 -0.85
C ILE A 12 18.87 -14.91 -0.90
N ALA A 13 18.52 -16.08 -0.37
CA ALA A 13 17.13 -16.53 -0.30
C ALA A 13 16.27 -15.56 0.53
N ARG A 14 16.80 -15.08 1.66
CA ARG A 14 16.13 -14.07 2.50
C ARG A 14 15.98 -12.73 1.78
N LEU A 15 16.97 -12.31 0.99
CA LEU A 15 16.90 -11.10 0.17
C LEU A 15 15.77 -11.19 -0.86
N GLN A 16 15.68 -12.32 -1.57
CA GLN A 16 14.61 -12.58 -2.53
C GLN A 16 13.23 -12.57 -1.86
N GLN A 17 13.11 -13.18 -0.68
CA GLN A 17 11.87 -13.14 0.09
C GLN A 17 11.46 -11.69 0.45
N LEU A 18 12.40 -10.87 0.93
CA LEU A 18 12.13 -9.47 1.25
C LEU A 18 11.76 -8.65 0.01
N GLN A 19 12.37 -8.93 -1.15
CA GLN A 19 12.01 -8.29 -2.42
C GLN A 19 10.57 -8.63 -2.82
N ASN A 20 10.16 -9.90 -2.68
CA ASN A 20 8.78 -10.32 -2.93
C ASN A 20 7.80 -9.64 -1.96
N THR A 21 8.13 -9.56 -0.66
CA THR A 21 7.33 -8.83 0.32
C THR A 21 7.18 -7.36 -0.08
N MET A 22 8.27 -6.71 -0.49
CA MET A 22 8.24 -5.31 -0.94
C MET A 22 7.31 -5.12 -2.14
N GLN A 23 7.40 -5.98 -3.16
CA GLN A 23 6.51 -5.92 -4.33
C GLN A 23 5.03 -6.07 -3.93
N GLN A 24 4.72 -6.95 -2.97
CA GLN A 24 3.36 -7.11 -2.44
C GLN A 24 2.87 -5.88 -1.67
N LEU A 25 3.74 -5.21 -0.91
CA LEU A 25 3.41 -3.97 -0.20
C LEU A 25 3.11 -2.84 -1.19
N LEU A 26 3.93 -2.68 -2.22
CA LEU A 26 3.71 -1.67 -3.27
C LEU A 26 2.37 -1.90 -4.00
N ALA A 27 2.04 -3.15 -4.33
CA ALA A 27 0.76 -3.49 -4.94
C ALA A 27 -0.43 -3.22 -4.01
N GLN A 28 -0.26 -3.39 -2.69
CA GLN A 28 -1.29 -3.02 -1.72
C GLN A 28 -1.47 -1.51 -1.62
N LYS A 29 -0.37 -0.74 -1.63
CA LYS A 29 -0.39 0.72 -1.60
C LYS A 29 -1.10 1.29 -2.82
N GLN A 30 -0.76 0.82 -4.03
CA GLN A 30 -1.43 1.25 -5.26
C GLN A 30 -2.95 1.01 -5.24
N ARG A 31 -3.40 -0.13 -4.68
CA ARG A 31 -4.84 -0.40 -4.52
C ARG A 31 -5.49 0.54 -3.50
N LEU A 32 -4.80 0.82 -2.40
CA LEU A 32 -5.28 1.75 -1.38
C LEU A 32 -5.43 3.16 -1.94
N ASP A 33 -4.43 3.64 -2.69
CA ASP A 33 -4.42 4.97 -3.28
C ASP A 33 -5.61 5.13 -4.25
N ALA A 34 -5.85 4.13 -5.10
CA ALA A 34 -7.02 4.13 -5.99
C ALA A 34 -8.35 4.19 -5.23
N GLU A 35 -8.47 3.47 -4.11
CA GLU A 35 -9.67 3.46 -3.27
C GLU A 35 -9.87 4.80 -2.53
N LYS A 36 -8.78 5.41 -2.05
CA LYS A 36 -8.79 6.75 -1.46
C LYS A 36 -9.26 7.78 -2.48
N ASP A 37 -8.65 7.79 -3.67
CA ASP A 37 -8.99 8.72 -4.74
C ASP A 37 -10.46 8.60 -5.15
N GLU A 38 -10.99 7.38 -5.23
CA GLU A 38 -12.40 7.15 -5.50
C GLU A 38 -13.31 7.72 -4.41
N THR A 39 -12.95 7.49 -3.14
CA THR A 39 -13.69 7.98 -1.98
C THR A 39 -13.70 9.51 -1.94
N GLU A 40 -12.56 10.14 -2.21
CA GLU A 40 -12.42 11.60 -2.26
C GLU A 40 -13.21 12.23 -3.41
N ARG A 41 -13.19 11.63 -4.60
CA ARG A 41 -14.02 12.07 -5.71
C ARG A 41 -15.50 11.97 -5.38
N ALA A 42 -15.93 10.89 -4.73
CA ALA A 42 -17.32 10.70 -4.33
C ALA A 42 -17.77 11.76 -3.31
N LEU A 43 -16.95 12.03 -2.29
CA LEU A 43 -17.20 13.09 -1.30
C LEU A 43 -17.32 14.46 -1.98
N LYS A 44 -16.35 14.83 -2.82
CA LYS A 44 -16.39 16.10 -3.55
C LYS A 44 -17.64 16.24 -4.44
N THR A 45 -18.00 15.16 -5.14
CA THR A 45 -19.22 15.15 -5.96
C THR A 45 -20.47 15.39 -5.11
N LEU A 46 -20.55 14.77 -3.94
CA LEU A 46 -21.67 14.99 -3.02
C LEU A 46 -21.68 16.42 -2.48
N GLU A 47 -20.54 17.01 -2.15
CA GLU A 47 -20.46 18.42 -1.72
C GLU A 47 -21.08 19.36 -2.75
N GLU A 48 -20.75 19.18 -4.03
CA GLU A 48 -21.26 19.99 -5.15
C GLU A 48 -22.73 19.67 -5.52
N THR A 49 -23.29 18.58 -4.99
CA THR A 49 -24.66 18.16 -5.30
C THR A 49 -25.69 19.01 -4.54
N PRO A 50 -26.72 19.58 -5.21
CA PRO A 50 -27.75 20.40 -4.55
C PRO A 50 -28.47 19.71 -3.39
N GLU A 51 -28.88 20.49 -2.39
CA GLU A 51 -29.79 20.01 -1.35
C GLU A 51 -31.13 19.57 -1.97
N GLY A 52 -31.61 18.37 -1.60
CA GLY A 52 -32.83 17.76 -2.15
C GLY A 52 -32.61 16.83 -3.35
N ALA A 53 -31.39 16.70 -3.89
CA ALA A 53 -31.09 15.67 -4.88
C ALA A 53 -31.21 14.27 -4.27
N LYS A 54 -31.79 13.34 -5.03
CA LYS A 54 -31.87 11.93 -4.62
C LYS A 54 -30.51 11.26 -4.81
N ILE A 55 -29.99 10.68 -3.74
CA ILE A 55 -28.73 9.93 -3.77
C ILE A 55 -29.04 8.44 -3.74
N TYR A 56 -28.43 7.69 -4.65
CA TYR A 56 -28.56 6.24 -4.74
C TYR A 56 -27.20 5.59 -4.50
N LYS A 57 -27.16 4.58 -3.64
CA LYS A 57 -25.97 3.76 -3.38
C LYS A 57 -26.17 2.36 -3.95
N SER A 58 -25.14 1.84 -4.61
CA SER A 58 -25.15 0.45 -5.07
C SER A 58 -24.98 -0.52 -3.90
N VAL A 59 -25.82 -1.55 -3.87
CA VAL A 59 -25.76 -2.68 -2.94
C VAL A 59 -25.92 -3.96 -3.75
N GLY A 60 -24.80 -4.57 -4.15
CA GLY A 60 -24.80 -5.71 -5.05
C GLY A 60 -25.34 -5.33 -6.43
N ALA A 61 -26.45 -5.95 -6.84
CA ALA A 61 -27.08 -5.71 -8.14
C ALA A 61 -28.20 -4.64 -8.10
N VAL A 62 -28.46 -4.02 -6.94
CA VAL A 62 -29.55 -3.04 -6.77
C VAL A 62 -29.04 -1.68 -6.32
N LEU A 63 -29.82 -0.63 -6.62
CA LEU A 63 -29.60 0.72 -6.11
C LEU A 63 -30.59 1.02 -4.99
N VAL A 64 -30.11 1.58 -3.88
CA VAL A 64 -30.93 1.93 -2.72
C VAL A 64 -30.82 3.44 -2.48
N GLU A 65 -31.97 4.11 -2.38
CA GLU A 65 -32.02 5.53 -2.03
C GLU A 65 -31.50 5.74 -0.60
N LYS A 66 -30.65 6.74 -0.42
CA LYS A 66 -30.05 7.10 0.86
C LYS A 66 -30.04 8.61 1.02
N GLU A 67 -30.12 9.06 2.27
CA GLU A 67 -29.92 10.47 2.57
C GLU A 67 -28.48 10.87 2.27
N LYS A 68 -28.30 12.04 1.62
CA LYS A 68 -26.98 12.60 1.32
C LYS A 68 -26.06 12.61 2.55
N GLY A 69 -26.58 13.07 3.69
CA GLY A 69 -25.80 13.14 4.94
C GLY A 69 -25.33 11.78 5.44
N THR A 70 -26.14 10.72 5.27
CA THR A 70 -25.72 9.34 5.60
C THR A 70 -24.57 8.90 4.71
N VAL A 71 -24.68 9.12 3.40
CA VAL A 71 -23.64 8.70 2.43
C VAL A 71 -22.33 9.45 2.66
N VAL A 72 -22.40 10.76 2.92
CA VAL A 72 -21.22 11.57 3.27
C VAL A 72 -20.54 11.01 4.52
N LYS A 73 -21.29 10.74 5.58
CA LYS A 73 -20.74 10.18 6.82
C LYS A 73 -20.03 8.84 6.58
N GLU A 74 -20.67 7.93 5.85
CA GLU A 74 -20.09 6.61 5.53
C GLU A 74 -18.79 6.75 4.71
N LEU A 75 -18.75 7.65 3.73
CA LEU A 75 -17.55 7.88 2.92
C LEU A 75 -16.42 8.55 3.73
N THR A 76 -16.75 9.47 4.64
CA THR A 76 -15.77 10.06 5.55
C THR A 76 -15.17 9.02 6.49
N GLU A 77 -15.99 8.17 7.11
CA GLU A 77 -15.50 7.07 7.96
C GLU A 77 -14.61 6.09 7.16
N ARG A 78 -14.97 5.82 5.90
CA ARG A 78 -14.14 5.02 4.99
C ARG A 78 -12.81 5.70 4.71
N LYS A 79 -12.81 7.01 4.41
CA LYS A 79 -11.58 7.78 4.16
C LYS A 79 -10.65 7.72 5.36
N ASP A 80 -11.16 7.97 6.57
CA ASP A 80 -10.38 7.91 7.82
C ASP A 80 -9.75 6.51 8.00
N PHE A 81 -10.52 5.45 7.72
CA PHE A 81 -10.01 4.08 7.76
C PHE A 81 -8.89 3.83 6.75
N LEU A 82 -9.03 4.33 5.52
CA LEU A 82 -8.02 4.18 4.47
C LEU A 82 -6.74 4.95 4.82
N GLU A 83 -6.83 6.16 5.38
CA GLU A 83 -5.67 6.94 5.85
C GLU A 83 -4.94 6.25 7.02
N MET A 84 -5.67 5.61 7.94
CA MET A 84 -5.03 4.80 8.98
C MET A 84 -4.26 3.62 8.38
N ARG A 85 -4.85 2.94 7.38
CA ARG A 85 -4.22 1.81 6.70
C ARG A 85 -2.99 2.23 5.89
N GLU A 86 -3.03 3.39 5.25
CA GLU A 86 -1.89 4.01 4.55
C GLU A 86 -0.70 4.14 5.49
N LYS A 87 -0.88 4.78 6.65
CA LYS A 87 0.18 4.97 7.65
C LYS A 87 0.79 3.65 8.13
N VAL A 88 0.00 2.58 8.19
CA VAL A 88 0.51 1.24 8.53
C VAL A 88 1.35 0.67 7.39
N LEU A 89 0.89 0.78 6.15
CA LEU A 89 1.61 0.29 4.97
C LEU A 89 2.93 1.05 4.76
N GLU A 90 2.95 2.37 4.95
CA GLU A 90 4.17 3.18 4.88
C GLU A 90 5.21 2.71 5.90
N LYS A 91 4.81 2.48 7.15
CA LYS A 91 5.73 1.94 8.17
C LYS A 91 6.23 0.54 7.83
N GLN A 92 5.41 -0.30 7.19
CA GLN A 92 5.83 -1.63 6.75
C GLN A 92 6.79 -1.56 5.56
N GLU A 93 6.55 -0.64 4.63
CA GLU A 93 7.41 -0.34 3.49
C GLU A 93 8.79 0.12 3.97
N GLU A 94 8.85 1.15 4.83
CA GLU A 94 10.10 1.68 5.39
C GLU A 94 10.93 0.58 6.06
N LYS A 95 10.33 -0.18 6.98
CA LYS A 95 11.01 -1.29 7.67
C LYS A 95 11.50 -2.37 6.72
N THR A 96 10.76 -2.65 5.65
CA THR A 96 11.17 -3.66 4.66
C THR A 96 12.32 -3.12 3.81
N LYS A 97 12.29 -1.83 3.45
CA LYS A 97 13.36 -1.15 2.72
C LYS A 97 14.66 -1.11 3.51
N GLU A 98 14.61 -0.78 4.80
CA GLU A 98 15.78 -0.82 5.69
C GLU A 98 16.41 -2.21 5.76
N LYS A 99 15.58 -3.26 5.92
CA LYS A 99 16.06 -4.65 5.94
C LYS A 99 16.68 -5.07 4.62
N LEU A 100 16.09 -4.66 3.50
CA LEU A 100 16.62 -4.89 2.16
C LEU A 100 18.00 -4.26 2.02
N GLN A 101 18.14 -2.97 2.33
CA GLN A 101 19.41 -2.25 2.23
C GLN A 101 20.49 -2.90 3.10
N GLY A 102 20.20 -3.15 4.39
CA GLY A 102 21.18 -3.76 5.29
C GLY A 102 21.62 -5.16 4.85
N LEU A 103 20.71 -5.97 4.30
CA LEU A 103 21.05 -7.30 3.79
C LEU A 103 21.84 -7.23 2.48
N GLN A 104 21.52 -6.29 1.59
CA GLN A 104 22.29 -6.02 0.37
C GLN A 104 23.71 -5.58 0.71
N ASP A 105 23.89 -4.63 1.64
CA ASP A 105 25.20 -4.16 2.07
C ASP A 105 26.05 -5.28 2.67
N THR A 106 25.42 -6.17 3.45
CA THR A 106 26.09 -7.34 4.04
C THR A 106 26.56 -8.30 2.94
N LEU A 107 25.69 -8.64 1.99
CA LEU A 107 26.01 -9.53 0.88
C LEU A 107 27.09 -8.95 -0.04
N GLN A 108 27.06 -7.64 -0.31
CA GLN A 108 28.10 -6.98 -1.12
C GLN A 108 29.47 -7.10 -0.47
N LYS A 109 29.57 -6.92 0.86
CA LYS A 109 30.81 -7.10 1.62
C LYS A 109 31.30 -8.55 1.60
N GLU A 110 30.41 -9.51 1.82
CA GLU A 110 30.74 -10.95 1.82
C GLU A 110 31.19 -11.44 0.43
N LEU A 111 30.66 -10.88 -0.65
CA LEU A 111 30.98 -11.24 -2.03
C LEU A 111 32.16 -10.43 -2.62
N GLY A 112 32.70 -9.45 -1.88
CA GLY A 112 33.76 -8.56 -2.38
C GLY A 112 33.33 -7.70 -3.57
N LEU A 113 32.03 -7.43 -3.72
CA LEU A 113 31.51 -6.58 -4.78
C LEU A 113 31.79 -5.11 -4.43
N PRO A 114 32.16 -4.26 -5.42
CA PRO A 114 32.40 -2.85 -5.17
C PRO A 114 31.12 -2.21 -4.61
N GLN A 115 31.24 -1.55 -3.46
CA GLN A 115 30.15 -0.77 -2.88
C GLN A 115 29.80 0.35 -3.86
N GLN A 116 28.57 0.34 -4.40
CA GLN A 116 28.06 1.52 -5.09
C GLN A 116 27.86 2.61 -4.04
N LYS A 117 28.85 3.50 -3.95
CA LYS A 117 28.71 4.78 -3.25
C LYS A 117 27.66 5.59 -4.01
N ASN A 118 26.48 5.71 -3.43
CA ASN A 118 25.57 6.81 -3.72
C ASN A 118 25.83 7.94 -2.71
#